data_AF-A0A4R3B9P2-F1
#
_entry.id   AF-A0A4R3B9P2-F1
#
_cell.length_a   1.000
_cell.length_b   1.000
_cell.length_c   1.000
_cell.angle_alpha   90.00
_cell.angle_beta   90.00
_cell.angle_gamma   90.00
#
_symmetry.space_group_name_H-M   'P 1'
#
loop_
_entity.id
_entity.type
_entity.pdbx_description
1 polymer ?
#
loop_
_entity_poly.entity_id
_entity_poly.type
_entity_poly.pdbx_seq_one_letter_code
_entity_poly.pdbx_strand_id
1 'polypeptide(L)'
;MRMINMKIASLFIACSIFSIIYLQSCINNSESNTGERSPLVFSNFDSLEHYSIAIDLYKISELEDKQNKIEKDNLLLSVLQDNQVDISLLPRLKEIGYSNRSINKSLYRPIDSLFFSKVRKHYLDTSCIQEFRDILVFYKDKKCIGIAKICFECRAMVSWSQNLKFKGFGDWPDYDVLNPILQKI
;
A
#
# COMPACT_ATOMS: atom_id res chain seq x y z
N MET A 1 -50.60 -73.02 12.82
CA MET A 1 -51.29 -72.12 11.85
C MET A 1 -52.48 -71.51 12.57
N ARG A 2 -52.54 -70.17 12.63
CA ARG A 2 -53.43 -69.33 13.48
C ARG A 2 -53.11 -69.47 14.98
N MET A 3 -53.09 -68.43 15.82
CA MET A 3 -53.88 -67.20 15.83
C MET A 3 -53.07 -66.01 16.36
N ILE A 4 -53.39 -64.83 15.82
CA ILE A 4 -53.15 -63.49 16.36
C ILE A 4 -54.05 -63.29 17.59
N ASN A 5 -53.54 -62.62 18.63
CA ASN A 5 -54.27 -61.85 19.66
C ASN A 5 -53.22 -61.24 20.61
N MET A 6 -53.36 -60.08 21.26
CA MET A 6 -54.31 -58.97 21.24
C MET A 6 -53.67 -57.89 22.15
N LYS A 7 -53.81 -56.61 21.82
CA LYS A 7 -53.17 -55.43 22.46
C LYS A 7 -53.56 -55.22 23.93
N ILE A 8 -52.61 -54.81 24.79
CA ILE A 8 -52.78 -54.01 26.03
C ILE A 8 -51.44 -53.27 26.25
N ALA A 9 -51.22 -51.97 25.99
CA ALA A 9 -51.78 -50.71 26.52
C ALA A 9 -51.32 -50.34 27.94
N SER A 10 -50.26 -49.51 28.07
CA SER A 10 -49.93 -48.60 29.20
C SER A 10 -48.44 -48.22 29.14
N LEU A 11 -47.91 -47.03 29.43
CA LEU A 11 -48.39 -45.69 29.74
C LEU A 11 -47.08 -44.87 29.90
N PHE A 12 -46.96 -43.72 29.20
CA PHE A 12 -46.17 -42.49 29.49
C PHE A 12 -44.77 -42.62 30.16
N ILE A 13 -43.70 -42.01 29.63
CA ILE A 13 -43.22 -40.63 29.94
C ILE A 13 -42.00 -40.42 29.01
N ALA A 14 -42.11 -39.63 27.94
CA ALA A 14 -41.79 -38.21 27.84
C ALA A 14 -40.35 -37.89 27.42
N CYS A 15 -40.29 -36.97 26.45
CA CYS A 15 -39.22 -36.05 26.13
C CYS A 15 -37.91 -36.57 25.49
N SER A 16 -37.89 -36.35 24.18
CA SER A 16 -36.94 -35.42 23.56
C SER A 16 -35.51 -35.91 23.35
N ILE A 17 -35.29 -36.77 22.35
CA ILE A 17 -34.07 -36.67 21.52
C ILE A 17 -34.39 -37.10 20.08
N PHE A 18 -35.26 -36.33 19.40
CA PHE A 18 -35.26 -36.36 17.94
C PHE A 18 -33.99 -35.66 17.48
N SER A 19 -33.20 -36.39 16.67
CA SER A 19 -32.48 -35.89 15.50
C SER A 19 -31.68 -34.61 15.73
N ILE A 20 -30.35 -34.65 15.70
CA ILE A 20 -29.60 -34.67 14.43
C ILE A 20 -28.19 -35.17 14.74
N ILE A 21 -27.91 -36.44 14.42
CA ILE A 21 -26.55 -36.87 14.11
C ILE A 21 -26.41 -36.61 12.62
N TYR A 22 -25.74 -35.53 12.23
CA TYR A 22 -24.95 -35.40 11.00
C TYR A 22 -24.33 -34.00 11.01
N LEU A 23 -23.07 -33.93 11.42
CA LEU A 23 -22.06 -32.97 10.98
C LEU A 23 -20.74 -33.37 11.65
N GLN A 24 -20.08 -34.39 11.11
CA GLN A 24 -18.62 -34.48 11.20
C GLN A 24 -18.06 -33.71 10.01
N SER A 25 -17.68 -32.46 10.26
CA SER A 25 -16.71 -31.74 9.42
C SER A 25 -15.68 -31.10 10.35
N CYS A 26 -14.45 -31.60 10.21
CA CYS A 26 -13.15 -31.04 10.58
C CYS A 26 -12.96 -30.43 11.97
N ILE A 27 -12.39 -31.26 12.83
CA ILE A 27 -11.54 -30.92 13.97
C ILE A 27 -10.20 -30.32 13.48
N ASN A 28 -9.73 -29.30 14.21
CA ASN A 28 -8.37 -28.77 14.35
C ASN A 28 -7.75 -27.89 13.25
N ASN A 29 -7.74 -26.58 13.49
CA ASN A 29 -6.61 -25.91 14.17
C ASN A 29 -6.98 -24.44 14.38
N SER A 30 -7.45 -24.08 15.57
CA SER A 30 -7.32 -22.69 16.01
C SER A 30 -5.87 -22.49 16.43
N GLU A 31 -5.01 -22.20 15.46
CA GLU A 31 -3.78 -21.47 15.75
C GLU A 31 -4.21 -20.16 16.40
N SER A 32 -4.02 -20.07 17.71
CA SER A 32 -3.95 -18.80 18.41
C SER A 32 -2.72 -18.07 17.86
N ASN A 33 -2.90 -17.39 16.74
CA ASN A 33 -2.02 -16.29 16.39
C ASN A 33 -2.31 -15.20 17.42
N THR A 34 -1.63 -15.29 18.57
CA THR A 34 -1.24 -14.11 19.35
C THR A 34 -0.37 -13.27 18.43
N GLY A 35 -1.02 -12.55 17.51
CA GLY A 35 -0.39 -11.45 16.82
C GLY A 35 -0.05 -10.44 17.91
N GLU A 36 1.22 -10.43 18.32
CA GLU A 36 1.79 -9.25 18.95
C GLU A 36 1.38 -8.07 18.06
N ARG A 37 0.46 -7.25 18.54
CA ARG A 37 0.21 -5.95 17.94
C ARG A 37 1.51 -5.18 18.14
N SER A 38 2.38 -5.22 17.13
CA SER A 38 3.49 -4.30 17.08
C SER A 38 2.92 -2.90 17.32
N PRO A 39 3.54 -2.10 18.20
CA PRO A 39 3.06 -0.74 18.46
C PRO A 39 2.90 -0.04 17.11
N LEU A 40 1.73 0.55 16.89
CA LEU A 40 1.43 1.28 15.65
C LEU A 40 2.47 2.41 15.53
N VAL A 41 3.46 2.24 14.65
CA VAL A 41 4.53 3.22 14.45
C VAL A 41 4.00 4.30 13.53
N PHE A 42 3.50 5.37 14.12
CA PHE A 42 3.18 6.59 13.39
C PHE A 42 4.46 7.32 13.01
N SER A 43 4.51 7.78 11.77
CA SER A 43 5.64 8.53 11.22
C SER A 43 5.79 9.95 11.76
N ASN A 44 4.82 10.42 12.55
CA ASN A 44 4.82 11.72 13.24
C ASN A 44 5.02 12.96 12.34
N PHE A 45 4.83 12.86 11.01
CA PHE A 45 4.81 14.03 10.12
C PHE A 45 3.60 14.93 10.43
N ASP A 46 3.73 16.22 10.15
CA ASP A 46 2.67 17.23 10.36
C ASP A 46 2.24 17.95 9.08
N SER A 47 3.02 17.81 8.00
CA SER A 47 2.61 18.16 6.65
C SER A 47 3.15 17.18 5.61
N LEU A 48 2.41 17.05 4.52
CA LEU A 48 2.73 16.18 3.40
C LEU A 48 2.47 16.92 2.09
N GLU A 49 3.43 16.85 1.18
CA GLU A 49 3.30 17.38 -0.17
C GLU A 49 3.36 16.26 -1.19
N HIS A 50 2.61 16.42 -2.27
CA HIS A 50 2.68 15.56 -3.45
C HIS A 50 3.13 16.38 -4.64
N TYR A 51 4.27 16.01 -5.21
CA TYR A 51 4.78 16.50 -6.47
C TYR A 51 4.40 15.53 -7.58
N SER A 52 3.87 16.05 -8.68
CA SER A 52 3.52 15.27 -9.87
C SER A 52 3.90 16.00 -11.15
N ILE A 53 4.33 15.25 -12.15
CA ILE A 53 4.60 15.74 -13.51
C ILE A 53 3.74 15.01 -14.54
N ALA A 54 3.08 15.78 -15.41
CA ALA A 54 2.33 15.25 -16.54
C ALA A 54 3.25 15.16 -17.77
N ILE A 55 4.01 14.08 -17.82
CA ILE A 55 4.82 13.67 -18.98
C ILE A 55 4.38 12.25 -19.34
N ASP A 56 4.52 11.85 -20.60
CA ASP A 56 4.22 10.50 -21.09
C ASP A 56 5.53 9.77 -21.46
N LEU A 57 5.44 8.47 -21.75
CA LEU A 57 6.59 7.63 -22.13
C LEU A 57 7.29 8.16 -23.39
N TYR A 58 6.52 8.63 -24.37
CA TYR A 58 7.08 9.11 -25.63
C TYR A 58 7.99 10.32 -25.42
N LYS A 59 7.55 11.31 -24.63
CA LYS A 59 8.36 12.48 -24.28
C LYS A 59 9.58 12.13 -23.45
N ILE A 60 9.50 11.12 -22.59
CA ILE A 60 10.67 10.62 -21.87
C ILE A 60 11.68 10.04 -22.86
N SER A 61 11.25 9.17 -23.78
CA SER A 61 12.14 8.64 -24.82
C SER A 61 12.73 9.72 -25.71
N GLU A 62 11.95 10.75 -26.09
CA GLU A 62 12.50 11.91 -26.82
C GLU A 62 13.58 12.65 -26.03
N LEU A 63 13.39 12.82 -24.70
CA LEU A 63 14.40 13.41 -23.83
C LEU A 63 15.64 12.53 -23.77
N GLU A 64 15.50 11.22 -23.62
CA GLU A 64 16.59 10.24 -23.60
C GLU A 64 17.40 10.22 -24.91
N ASP A 65 16.74 10.34 -26.05
CA ASP A 65 17.37 10.31 -27.38
C ASP A 65 17.99 11.66 -27.77
N LYS A 66 17.63 12.74 -27.08
CA LYS A 66 18.15 14.10 -27.36
C LYS A 66 19.67 14.13 -27.23
N GLN A 67 20.35 14.44 -28.33
CA GLN A 67 21.83 14.47 -28.40
C GLN A 67 22.45 15.59 -27.54
N ASN A 68 21.79 16.75 -27.49
CA ASN A 68 22.26 17.92 -26.74
C ASN A 68 21.28 18.25 -25.59
N LYS A 69 21.25 17.40 -24.56
CA LYS A 69 20.48 17.63 -23.34
C LYS A 69 21.01 18.85 -22.60
N ILE A 70 20.11 19.76 -22.22
CA ILE A 70 20.46 20.86 -21.32
C ILE A 70 20.44 20.37 -19.86
N GLU A 71 20.98 21.15 -18.93
CA GLU A 71 21.00 20.79 -17.50
C GLU A 71 19.62 20.39 -16.97
N LYS A 72 18.58 21.15 -17.35
CA LYS A 72 17.18 20.84 -16.98
C LYS A 72 16.72 19.46 -17.45
N ASP A 73 17.11 19.03 -18.64
CA ASP A 73 16.73 17.72 -19.18
C ASP A 73 17.41 16.60 -18.39
N ASN A 74 18.70 16.75 -18.10
CA ASN A 74 19.47 15.78 -17.31
C ASN A 74 18.91 15.64 -15.88
N LEU A 75 18.54 16.75 -15.25
CA LEU A 75 17.94 16.75 -13.92
C LEU A 75 16.53 16.12 -13.93
N LEU A 76 15.75 16.37 -14.98
CA LEU A 76 14.45 15.73 -15.11
C LEU A 76 14.59 14.21 -15.24
N LEU A 77 15.50 13.73 -16.09
CA LEU A 77 15.77 12.30 -16.25
C LEU A 77 16.29 11.67 -14.95
N SER A 78 17.20 12.35 -14.23
CA SER A 78 17.71 11.82 -12.95
C SER A 78 16.59 11.67 -11.91
N VAL A 79 15.70 12.66 -11.81
CA VAL A 79 14.54 12.54 -10.91
C VAL A 79 13.58 11.45 -11.39
N LEU A 80 13.31 11.32 -12.68
CA LEU A 80 12.38 10.33 -13.21
C LEU A 80 12.91 8.89 -13.08
N GLN A 81 14.22 8.65 -13.24
CA GLN A 81 14.73 7.30 -13.52
C GLN A 81 15.70 6.78 -12.45
N ASP A 82 16.33 7.65 -11.66
CA ASP A 82 17.29 7.18 -10.67
C ASP A 82 16.59 6.32 -9.61
N ASN A 83 17.23 5.20 -9.28
CA ASN A 83 16.78 4.31 -8.23
C ASN A 83 17.14 4.81 -6.81
N GLN A 84 17.57 6.07 -6.70
CA GLN A 84 17.86 6.76 -5.45
C GLN A 84 17.07 8.07 -5.35
N VAL A 85 16.95 8.58 -4.12
CA VAL A 85 16.45 9.92 -3.85
C VAL A 85 17.62 10.85 -3.59
N ASP A 86 17.79 11.87 -4.42
CA ASP A 86 18.64 13.02 -4.13
C ASP A 86 17.80 14.17 -3.56
N ILE A 87 17.95 14.40 -2.26
CA ILE A 87 17.20 15.42 -1.52
C ILE A 87 17.60 16.83 -1.98
N SER A 88 18.82 17.00 -2.50
CA SER A 88 19.30 18.30 -2.98
C SER A 88 18.51 18.80 -4.20
N LEU A 89 17.79 17.90 -4.89
CA LEU A 89 16.91 18.22 -6.02
C LEU A 89 15.53 18.70 -5.60
N LEU A 90 15.13 18.53 -4.33
CA LEU A 90 13.80 18.92 -3.85
C LEU A 90 13.44 20.40 -4.15
N PRO A 91 14.32 21.39 -3.93
CA PRO A 91 14.02 22.79 -4.26
C PRO A 91 13.84 23.03 -5.77
N ARG A 92 14.40 22.15 -6.61
CA ARG A 92 14.46 22.29 -8.08
C ARG A 92 13.34 21.55 -8.80
N LEU A 93 12.53 20.74 -8.10
CA LEU A 93 11.46 19.95 -8.71
C LEU A 93 10.51 20.80 -9.57
N LYS A 94 10.18 22.01 -9.13
CA LYS A 94 9.34 22.95 -9.90
C LYS A 94 10.02 23.46 -11.17
N GLU A 95 11.33 23.72 -11.11
CA GLU A 95 12.12 24.22 -12.25
C GLU A 95 12.15 23.18 -13.39
N ILE A 96 12.21 21.90 -13.02
CA ILE A 96 12.25 20.77 -13.95
C ILE A 96 10.86 20.27 -14.37
N GLY A 97 9.77 20.92 -13.91
CA GLY A 97 8.42 20.71 -14.43
C GLY A 97 7.43 19.99 -13.51
N TYR A 98 7.84 19.60 -12.30
CA TYR A 98 6.88 19.08 -11.32
C TYR A 98 6.00 20.20 -10.78
N SER A 99 4.72 19.91 -10.65
CA SER A 99 3.78 20.70 -9.86
C SER A 99 3.64 20.07 -8.49
N ASN A 100 3.43 20.86 -7.43
CA ASN A 100 3.18 20.32 -6.09
C ASN A 100 1.86 20.81 -5.51
N ARG A 101 1.31 20.01 -4.61
CA ARG A 101 0.13 20.35 -3.81
C ARG A 101 0.28 19.80 -2.39
N SER A 102 -0.28 20.52 -1.42
CA SER A 102 -0.35 20.04 -0.05
C SER A 102 -1.46 19.00 0.08
N ILE A 103 -1.19 17.91 0.79
CA ILE A 103 -2.19 16.89 1.09
C ILE A 103 -3.06 17.33 2.28
N ASN A 104 -4.38 17.15 2.16
CA ASN A 104 -5.32 17.40 3.25
C ASN A 104 -5.02 16.49 4.45
N LYS A 105 -5.02 17.05 5.67
CA LYS A 105 -4.79 16.31 6.92
C LYS A 105 -5.73 15.11 7.12
N SER A 106 -6.94 15.14 6.54
CA SER A 106 -7.87 14.00 6.58
C SER A 106 -7.31 12.74 5.91
N LEU A 107 -6.36 12.89 4.98
CA LEU A 107 -5.73 11.80 4.25
C LEU A 107 -4.44 11.29 4.92
N TYR A 108 -3.97 11.94 5.99
CA TYR A 108 -2.70 11.59 6.62
C TYR A 108 -2.73 10.19 7.24
N ARG A 109 -3.82 9.85 7.93
CA ARG A 109 -3.94 8.53 8.57
C ARG A 109 -4.00 7.38 7.54
N PRO A 110 -4.80 7.45 6.46
CA PRO A 110 -4.72 6.48 5.36
C PRO A 110 -3.31 6.31 4.79
N ILE A 111 -2.62 7.43 4.50
CA ILE A 111 -1.27 7.40 3.94
C ILE A 111 -0.28 6.81 4.95
N ASP A 112 -0.27 7.28 6.19
CA ASP A 112 0.60 6.76 7.25
C ASP A 112 0.42 5.24 7.45
N SER A 113 -0.84 4.77 7.41
CA SER A 113 -1.15 3.35 7.51
C SER A 113 -0.58 2.53 6.37
N LEU A 114 -0.52 3.07 5.15
CA LEU A 114 0.06 2.38 4.00
C LEU A 114 1.58 2.27 4.13
N PHE A 115 2.25 3.35 4.53
CA PHE A 115 3.71 3.44 4.50
C PHE A 115 4.41 2.87 5.74
N PHE A 116 3.79 2.96 6.92
CA PHE A 116 4.49 2.76 8.20
C PHE A 116 3.85 1.75 9.15
N SER A 117 2.55 1.51 9.03
CA SER A 117 1.81 0.66 9.99
C SER A 117 1.84 -0.83 9.70
N LYS A 118 2.32 -1.25 8.53
CA LYS A 118 2.38 -2.65 8.12
C LYS A 118 3.77 -3.07 7.67
N VAL A 119 3.95 -4.37 7.46
CA VAL A 119 5.14 -4.95 6.85
C VAL A 119 4.77 -5.43 5.46
N ARG A 120 5.57 -5.03 4.46
CA ARG A 120 5.45 -5.49 3.08
C ARG A 120 5.55 -7.01 3.00
N LYS A 121 4.64 -7.65 2.27
CA LYS A 121 4.59 -9.11 2.13
C LYS A 121 5.40 -9.62 0.95
N HIS A 122 5.51 -8.85 -0.13
CA HIS A 122 6.14 -9.28 -1.37
C HIS A 122 7.15 -8.25 -1.87
N TYR A 123 8.38 -8.69 -2.12
CA TYR A 123 9.37 -7.93 -2.88
C TYR A 123 9.25 -8.39 -4.34
N LEU A 124 8.49 -7.63 -5.12
CA LEU A 124 8.29 -7.94 -6.53
C LEU A 124 9.29 -7.13 -7.34
N ASP A 125 10.15 -7.84 -8.06
CA ASP A 125 10.99 -7.26 -9.10
C ASP A 125 10.25 -7.33 -10.43
N THR A 126 10.18 -6.20 -11.11
CA THR A 126 9.58 -6.08 -12.44
C THR A 126 10.67 -5.70 -13.43
N SER A 127 10.62 -6.18 -14.67
CA SER A 127 11.46 -5.70 -15.77
C SER A 127 11.03 -4.32 -16.32
N CYS A 128 10.16 -3.62 -15.60
CA CYS A 128 9.60 -2.33 -15.99
C CYS A 128 10.63 -1.22 -15.76
N ILE A 129 10.77 -0.32 -16.73
CA ILE A 129 11.61 0.87 -16.61
C ILE A 129 10.89 1.85 -15.69
N GLN A 130 11.49 2.14 -14.54
CA GLN A 130 10.84 2.94 -13.50
C GLN A 130 10.85 4.42 -13.88
N GLU A 131 9.66 5.02 -13.85
CA GLU A 131 9.47 6.44 -14.11
C GLU A 131 8.69 7.09 -12.98
N PHE A 132 9.42 7.80 -12.13
CA PHE A 132 8.93 8.39 -10.90
C PHE A 132 8.21 9.72 -11.15
N ARG A 133 7.04 9.66 -11.79
CA ARG A 133 6.20 10.83 -12.06
C ARG A 133 5.57 11.42 -10.80
N ASP A 134 5.53 10.66 -9.71
CA ASP A 134 4.93 11.05 -8.43
C ASP A 134 5.96 11.00 -7.29
N ILE A 135 5.99 12.05 -6.47
CA ILE A 135 6.90 12.15 -5.33
C ILE A 135 6.13 12.65 -4.11
N LEU A 136 6.13 11.90 -3.03
CA LEU A 136 5.61 12.31 -1.73
C LEU A 136 6.74 12.83 -0.85
N VAL A 137 6.53 13.97 -0.22
CA VAL A 137 7.52 14.60 0.68
C VAL A 137 6.88 14.84 2.04
N PHE A 138 7.42 14.15 3.04
CA PHE A 138 6.94 14.13 4.42
C PHE A 138 7.73 15.13 5.25
N TYR A 139 7.03 16.00 5.97
CA TYR A 139 7.65 17.05 6.77
C TYR A 139 7.26 16.96 8.24
N LYS A 140 8.18 17.40 9.10
CA LYS A 140 7.96 17.63 10.52
C LYS A 140 8.59 18.95 10.90
N ASP A 141 7.81 19.86 11.49
CA ASP A 141 8.28 21.18 11.90
C ASP A 141 9.00 21.93 10.76
N LYS A 142 8.42 21.84 9.55
CA LYS A 142 8.94 22.39 8.27
C LYS A 142 10.24 21.77 7.77
N LYS A 143 10.73 20.68 8.37
CA LYS A 143 11.90 19.93 7.90
C LYS A 143 11.47 18.68 7.15
N CYS A 144 12.09 18.41 6.00
CA CYS A 144 11.87 17.16 5.27
C CYS A 144 12.42 15.99 6.09
N ILE A 145 11.57 15.02 6.41
CA ILE A 145 11.92 13.83 7.18
C ILE A 145 11.81 12.54 6.36
N GLY A 146 11.19 12.59 5.20
CA GLY A 146 11.09 11.46 4.28
C GLY A 146 10.62 11.86 2.88
N ILE A 147 11.03 11.09 1.89
CA ILE A 147 10.66 11.23 0.49
C ILE A 147 10.35 9.84 -0.06
N ALA A 148 9.28 9.70 -0.84
CA ALA A 148 8.97 8.51 -1.61
C ALA A 148 8.70 8.89 -3.07
N LYS A 149 9.57 8.43 -3.97
CA LYS A 149 9.39 8.43 -5.42
C LYS A 149 8.55 7.22 -5.80
N ILE A 150 7.48 7.41 -6.56
CA ILE A 150 6.50 6.36 -6.89
C ILE A 150 6.33 6.28 -8.40
N CYS A 151 6.45 5.06 -8.93
CA CYS A 151 6.05 4.73 -10.28
C CYS A 151 4.82 3.81 -10.18
N PHE A 152 3.63 4.35 -10.46
CA PHE A 152 2.38 3.59 -10.38
C PHE A 152 2.28 2.50 -11.45
N GLU A 153 2.83 2.75 -12.65
CA GLU A 153 2.84 1.81 -13.77
C GLU A 153 3.68 0.57 -13.44
N CYS A 154 4.91 0.76 -12.94
CA CYS A 154 5.79 -0.34 -12.54
C CYS A 154 5.49 -0.89 -11.14
N ARG A 155 4.57 -0.26 -10.38
CA ARG A 155 4.32 -0.57 -8.97
C ARG A 155 5.64 -0.60 -8.17
N ALA A 156 6.45 0.43 -8.39
CA ALA A 156 7.77 0.60 -7.80
C ALA A 156 7.84 1.85 -6.92
N MET A 157 8.69 1.78 -5.90
CA MET A 157 8.97 2.90 -5.02
C MET A 157 10.46 2.94 -4.66
N VAL A 158 11.01 4.14 -4.65
CA VAL A 158 12.31 4.45 -4.05
C VAL A 158 12.08 5.49 -2.96
N SER A 159 12.70 5.32 -1.80
CA SER A 159 12.48 6.21 -0.67
C SER A 159 13.77 6.59 0.02
N TRP A 160 13.77 7.78 0.61
CA TRP A 160 14.77 8.23 1.57
C TRP A 160 14.09 8.72 2.84
N SER A 161 14.76 8.61 3.99
CA SER A 161 14.29 9.23 5.22
C SER A 161 15.42 9.45 6.21
N GLN A 162 15.23 10.36 7.17
CA GLN A 162 16.13 10.49 8.31
C GLN A 162 15.88 9.39 9.34
N ASN A 163 14.62 9.23 9.75
CA ASN A 163 14.23 8.36 10.87
C ASN A 163 12.98 7.53 10.59
N LEU A 164 12.43 7.57 9.37
CA LEU A 164 11.22 6.82 9.01
C LEU A 164 11.58 5.43 8.50
N LYS A 165 10.68 4.47 8.70
CA LYS A 165 10.83 3.12 8.15
C LYS A 165 9.76 2.92 7.09
N PHE A 166 10.10 3.20 5.83
CA PHE A 166 9.26 2.95 4.65
C PHE A 166 9.13 1.44 4.34
N LYS A 167 8.76 0.64 5.34
CA LYS A 167 8.69 -0.82 5.26
C LYS A 167 7.28 -1.34 4.97
N GLY A 168 6.27 -0.48 5.04
CA GLY A 168 4.88 -0.85 4.84
C GLY A 168 4.43 -0.82 3.39
N PHE A 169 4.90 0.14 2.60
CA PHE A 169 4.42 0.34 1.23
C PHE A 169 5.25 -0.45 0.22
N GLY A 170 4.58 -1.00 -0.79
CA GLY A 170 5.21 -1.59 -1.97
C GLY A 170 4.59 -2.90 -2.42
N ASP A 171 3.56 -3.40 -1.72
CA ASP A 171 2.74 -4.48 -2.25
C ASP A 171 1.81 -3.93 -3.34
N TRP A 172 1.46 -4.76 -4.33
CA TRP A 172 0.64 -4.35 -5.46
C TRP A 172 -0.66 -3.62 -5.08
N PRO A 173 -1.47 -4.11 -4.12
CA PRO A 173 -2.69 -3.42 -3.70
C PRO A 173 -2.46 -2.01 -3.13
N ASP A 174 -1.23 -1.69 -2.70
CA ASP A 174 -0.93 -0.40 -2.06
C ASP A 174 -1.00 0.73 -3.07
N TYR A 175 -0.53 0.47 -4.29
CA TYR A 175 -0.61 1.39 -5.42
C TYR A 175 -2.06 1.65 -5.82
N ASP A 176 -2.89 0.60 -5.80
CA ASP A 176 -4.32 0.69 -6.12
C ASP A 176 -5.10 1.51 -5.07
N VAL A 177 -4.62 1.55 -3.82
CA VAL A 177 -5.18 2.41 -2.75
C VAL A 177 -4.61 3.83 -2.82
N LEU A 178 -3.30 3.98 -3.03
CA LEU A 178 -2.63 5.28 -2.98
C LEU A 178 -3.00 6.16 -4.18
N ASN A 179 -3.06 5.62 -5.40
CA ASN A 179 -3.32 6.42 -6.59
C ASN A 179 -4.65 7.22 -6.48
N PRO A 180 -5.80 6.61 -6.15
CA PRO A 180 -7.04 7.36 -5.93
C PRO A 180 -6.97 8.39 -4.80
N ILE A 181 -6.16 8.17 -3.76
CA ILE A 181 -5.95 9.17 -2.70
C ILE A 181 -5.25 10.40 -3.28
N LEU A 182 -4.25 10.19 -4.13
CA LEU A 182 -3.51 11.28 -4.77
C LEU A 182 -4.31 11.99 -5.88
N GLN A 183 -5.30 11.35 -6.49
CA GLN A 183 -6.16 12.00 -7.49
C GLN A 183 -7.32 12.81 -6.88
N LYS A 184 -7.65 12.62 -5.60
CA LYS A 184 -8.76 13.30 -4.90
C LYS A 184 -8.41 14.67 -4.31
N ILE A 185 -7.24 15.21 -4.66
CA ILE A 185 -6.65 16.40 -4.03
C ILE A 185 -6.88 17.62 -4.92
#